data_AF-A0A7D9HXM7-F1
#
_entry.id   AF-A0A7D9HXM7-F1
#
_cell.length_a   1.000
_cell.length_b   1.000
_cell.length_c   1.000
_cell.angle_alpha   90.00
_cell.angle_beta   90.00
_cell.angle_gamma   90.00
#
_symmetry.space_group_name_H-M   'P 1'
#
loop_
_entity.id
_entity.type
_entity.pdbx_description
1 polymer ?
#
loop_
_entity_poly.entity_id
_entity_poly.type
_entity_poly.pdbx_seq_one_letter_code
_entity_poly.pdbx_strand_id
1 'polypeptide(L)'
;MQELRLCWTGDLEKLKLFVSKNVDFVGVWTSPGNDKKKYSDGYSSISWRKSKKVLEIEGRDRNLITAKLCTMLCNDFDPVQSSKSDNYCEFPSTSNEMLVELEGVKLDVTITEKDIRDNKHSIKNVEDCLDKVVGKLNIINQQFDVFRAEFQLLKNQHTIQYSPKAVEYSNLFFQYYY
;
A
#
# COMPACT_ATOMS: atom_id res chain seq x y z
N MET A 1 1.31 12.47 -10.55
CA MET A 1 1.68 11.96 -9.21
C MET A 1 1.59 13.11 -8.24
N GLN A 2 0.64 13.08 -7.29
CA GLN A 2 0.60 14.08 -6.21
C GLN A 2 1.68 13.74 -5.19
N GLU A 3 2.60 14.67 -4.91
CA GLU A 3 3.52 14.54 -3.78
C GLU A 3 2.73 14.69 -2.48
N LEU A 4 2.59 13.60 -1.74
CA LEU A 4 2.12 13.64 -0.35
C LEU A 4 3.10 14.50 0.46
N ARG A 5 2.66 15.71 0.83
CA ARG A 5 3.39 16.61 1.73
C ARG A 5 2.89 16.36 3.15
N LEU A 6 3.74 15.73 3.95
CA LEU A 6 3.48 15.51 5.38
C LEU A 6 3.75 16.80 6.14
N CYS A 7 2.85 17.17 7.05
CA CYS A 7 3.03 18.33 7.92
C CYS A 7 3.25 17.87 9.36
N TRP A 8 4.26 18.44 10.03
CA TRP A 8 4.55 18.19 11.44
C TRP A 8 4.39 19.48 12.24
N THR A 9 3.36 19.52 13.07
CA THR A 9 2.98 20.71 13.84
C THR A 9 3.69 20.82 15.19
N GLY A 10 4.25 19.71 15.69
CA GLY A 10 5.02 19.64 16.93
C GLY A 10 6.39 20.30 16.85
N ASP A 11 7.06 20.39 17.99
CA ASP A 11 8.43 20.88 18.07
C ASP A 11 9.46 19.86 17.51
N LEU A 12 10.70 20.31 17.33
CA LEU A 12 11.80 19.50 16.80
C LEU A 12 12.17 18.34 17.73
N GLU A 13 12.11 18.53 19.04
CA GLU A 13 12.54 17.49 19.99
C GLU A 13 11.53 16.33 20.01
N LYS A 14 10.24 16.64 19.90
CA LYS A 14 9.18 15.65 19.66
C LYS A 14 9.41 14.89 18.35
N LEU A 15 9.80 15.59 17.27
CA LEU A 15 10.14 14.93 16.00
C LEU A 15 11.35 14.00 16.14
N LYS A 16 12.41 14.43 16.84
CA LYS A 16 13.61 13.60 17.08
C LYS A 16 13.26 12.35 17.89
N LEU A 17 12.54 12.53 19.00
CA LEU A 17 12.09 11.44 19.86
C LEU A 17 11.24 10.46 19.07
N PHE A 18 10.32 10.97 18.25
CA PHE A 18 9.47 10.19 17.36
C PHE A 18 10.29 9.33 16.39
N VAL A 19 11.21 9.96 15.65
CA VAL A 19 12.06 9.25 14.69
C VAL A 19 12.89 8.18 15.40
N SER A 20 13.43 8.49 16.58
CA SER A 20 14.23 7.52 17.35
C SER A 20 13.44 6.32 17.88
N LYS A 21 12.12 6.47 18.11
CA LYS A 21 11.27 5.41 18.67
C LYS A 21 10.58 4.55 17.62
N ASN A 22 10.21 5.14 16.48
CA ASN A 22 9.26 4.52 15.55
C ASN A 22 9.87 4.17 14.19
N VAL A 23 11.03 4.72 13.89
CA VAL A 23 11.70 4.57 12.60
C VAL A 23 12.88 3.63 12.78
N ASP A 24 12.83 2.46 12.15
CA ASP A 24 13.77 1.35 12.32
C ASP A 24 15.11 1.56 11.61
N PHE A 25 15.56 2.81 11.42
CA PHE A 25 16.88 3.09 10.85
C PHE A 25 17.65 4.14 11.65
N VAL A 26 18.94 3.85 11.82
CA VAL A 26 19.87 4.62 12.65
C VAL A 26 20.51 5.71 11.78
N GLY A 27 20.12 6.95 12.03
CA GLY A 27 20.59 8.12 11.30
C GLY A 27 21.11 9.21 12.21
N VAL A 28 21.67 10.25 11.60
CA VAL A 28 22.19 11.43 12.31
C VAL A 28 21.37 12.66 11.94
N TRP A 29 20.99 13.43 12.96
CA TRP A 29 20.39 14.74 12.77
C TRP A 29 21.44 15.77 12.36
N THR A 30 21.27 16.33 11.18
CA THR A 30 22.11 17.37 10.59
C THR A 30 21.30 18.64 10.33
N SER A 31 21.98 19.78 10.26
CA SER A 31 21.35 21.09 10.04
C SER A 31 21.95 21.73 8.78
N PRO A 32 21.56 21.29 7.57
CA PRO A 32 22.12 21.78 6.32
C PRO A 32 21.82 23.26 6.01
N GLY A 33 21.02 23.93 6.84
CA GLY A 33 20.78 25.38 6.80
C GLY A 33 19.95 25.82 8.02
N ASN A 34 19.79 27.13 8.21
CA ASN A 34 19.17 27.70 9.42
C ASN A 34 17.76 27.18 9.72
N ASP A 35 16.99 26.83 8.70
CA ASP A 35 15.56 26.48 8.85
C ASP A 35 15.24 25.02 8.45
N LYS A 36 16.27 24.23 8.09
CA LYS A 36 16.13 22.83 7.66
C LYS A 36 16.89 21.90 8.60
N LYS A 37 16.20 20.90 9.15
CA LYS A 37 16.79 19.77 9.88
C LYS A 37 16.65 18.52 9.05
N LYS A 38 17.70 17.71 8.95
CA LYS A 38 17.72 16.48 8.15
C LYS A 38 18.21 15.33 9.02
N TYR A 39 17.40 14.30 9.17
CA TYR A 39 17.81 13.00 9.70
C TYR A 39 18.14 12.08 8.53
N SER A 40 19.29 11.43 8.53
CA SER A 40 19.66 10.50 7.46
C SER A 40 20.63 9.42 7.94
N ASP A 41 20.47 8.22 7.39
CA ASP A 41 21.38 7.06 7.53
C ASP A 41 22.27 6.84 6.29
N GLY A 42 22.18 7.73 5.29
CA GLY A 42 22.87 7.62 4.00
C GLY A 42 22.03 7.03 2.86
N TYR A 43 20.93 6.32 3.15
CA TYR A 43 20.05 5.70 2.15
C TYR A 43 18.63 6.28 2.16
N SER A 44 18.16 6.63 3.35
CA SER A 44 16.88 7.25 3.63
C SER A 44 17.11 8.57 4.37
N SER A 45 16.23 9.54 4.15
CA SER A 45 16.30 10.81 4.87
C SER A 45 14.94 11.45 5.12
N ILE A 46 14.84 12.09 6.30
CA ILE A 46 13.68 12.86 6.73
C ILE A 46 14.15 14.30 6.89
N SER A 47 13.62 15.19 6.07
CA SER A 47 13.92 16.61 6.10
C SER A 47 12.74 17.40 6.65
N TRP A 48 12.94 18.13 7.74
CA TRP A 48 11.95 19.01 8.34
C TRP A 48 12.32 20.47 8.11
N ARG A 49 11.37 21.26 7.61
CA ARG A 49 11.50 22.71 7.47
C ARG A 49 10.65 23.41 8.52
N LYS A 50 11.27 24.16 9.42
CA LYS A 50 10.57 24.81 10.54
C LYS A 50 9.61 25.90 10.07
N SER A 51 9.98 26.73 9.09
CA SER A 51 9.07 27.77 8.53
C SER A 51 7.80 27.21 7.91
N LYS A 52 7.90 26.07 7.22
CA LYS A 52 6.78 25.46 6.51
C LYS A 52 6.08 24.36 7.30
N LYS A 53 6.69 23.89 8.39
CA LYS A 53 6.25 22.71 9.15
C LYS A 53 6.05 21.47 8.27
N VAL A 54 6.84 21.34 7.20
CA VAL A 54 6.72 20.24 6.22
C VAL A 54 7.84 19.22 6.46
N LEU A 55 7.48 17.94 6.35
CA LEU A 55 8.35 16.79 6.27
C LEU A 55 8.50 16.34 4.81
N GLU A 56 9.74 16.31 4.33
CA GLU A 56 10.14 15.75 3.04
C GLU A 56 10.86 14.41 3.35
N ILE A 57 10.33 13.30 2.84
CA ILE A 57 10.92 11.96 3.04
C ILE A 57 11.44 11.44 1.72
N GLU A 58 12.71 11.07 1.71
CA GLU A 58 13.43 10.57 0.54
C GLU A 58 14.10 9.24 0.87
N GLY A 59 14.27 8.38 -0.14
CA GLY A 59 14.99 7.12 -0.03
C GLY A 59 14.12 5.87 -0.13
N ARG A 60 14.73 4.72 0.15
CA ARG A 60 14.16 3.38 -0.08
C ARG A 60 12.91 3.13 0.76
N ASP A 61 12.92 3.61 2.00
CA ASP A 61 11.86 3.33 2.98
C ASP A 61 10.78 4.41 3.01
N ARG A 62 10.75 5.31 2.01
CA ARG A 62 9.83 6.45 1.96
C ARG A 62 8.39 6.04 2.25
N ASN A 63 7.90 5.00 1.61
CA ASN A 63 6.50 4.58 1.75
C ASN A 63 6.21 4.05 3.17
N LEU A 64 7.14 3.31 3.76
CA LEU A 64 7.01 2.76 5.11
C LEU A 64 7.01 3.87 6.17
N ILE A 65 7.95 4.82 6.06
CA ILE A 65 8.07 5.95 6.98
C ILE A 65 6.85 6.87 6.83
N THR A 66 6.42 7.13 5.59
CA THR A 66 5.23 7.95 5.29
C THR A 66 3.98 7.31 5.88
N ALA A 67 3.78 6.00 5.68
CA ALA A 67 2.62 5.29 6.22
C ALA A 67 2.62 5.32 7.76
N LYS A 68 3.74 5.01 8.41
CA LYS A 68 3.87 5.09 9.88
C LYS A 68 3.61 6.50 10.42
N LEU A 69 4.13 7.53 9.74
CA LEU A 69 3.88 8.94 10.09
C LEU A 69 2.40 9.32 9.95
N CYS A 70 1.75 8.92 8.86
CA CYS A 70 0.32 9.14 8.68
C CYS A 70 -0.49 8.46 9.78
N THR A 71 -0.24 7.17 10.06
CA THR A 71 -0.97 6.42 11.08
C THR A 71 -0.85 7.07 12.47
N MET A 72 0.33 7.57 12.83
CA MET A 72 0.52 8.15 14.17
C MET A 72 0.05 9.60 14.28
N LEU A 73 0.18 10.41 13.23
CA LEU A 73 -0.43 11.75 13.20
C LEU A 73 -1.96 11.67 13.31
N CYS A 74 -2.57 10.57 12.87
CA CYS A 74 -3.98 10.27 13.06
C CYS A 74 -4.32 9.68 14.45
N ASN A 75 -3.34 9.10 15.16
CA ASN A 75 -3.55 8.43 16.45
C ASN A 75 -3.22 9.30 17.69
N ASP A 76 -2.70 10.52 17.54
CA ASP A 76 -2.45 11.45 18.66
C ASP A 76 -3.76 12.08 19.24
N PHE A 77 -4.94 11.61 18.83
CA PHE A 77 -6.24 11.90 19.46
C PHE A 77 -6.70 10.74 20.35
N ASP A 78 -6.04 10.56 21.50
CA ASP A 78 -6.57 9.75 22.61
C ASP A 78 -6.83 10.67 23.82
N PRO A 79 -8.09 10.96 24.19
CA PRO A 79 -8.43 11.82 25.32
C PRO A 79 -8.53 11.00 26.61
N VAL A 80 -7.49 10.27 27.02
CA VAL A 80 -7.47 9.65 28.36
C VAL A 80 -6.05 9.57 28.89
N GLN A 81 -5.66 10.53 29.75
CA GLN A 81 -5.12 10.22 31.08
C GLN A 81 -4.98 11.50 31.93
N SER A 82 -5.95 11.67 32.82
CA SER A 82 -5.91 12.57 33.97
C SER A 82 -5.05 11.96 35.08
N SER A 83 -4.17 12.75 35.69
CA SER A 83 -4.05 12.74 37.15
C SER A 83 -3.59 14.09 37.74
N LYS A 84 -4.57 14.78 38.33
CA LYS A 84 -4.58 15.60 39.57
C LYS A 84 -3.62 16.80 39.75
N SER A 85 -4.20 18.01 39.77
CA SER A 85 -4.18 18.90 40.95
C SER A 85 -5.27 19.99 40.84
N ASP A 86 -5.83 20.37 41.99
CA ASP A 86 -7.08 21.12 42.20
C ASP A 86 -7.11 22.61 41.76
N ASN A 87 -8.34 23.14 41.63
CA ASN A 87 -8.78 24.56 41.59
C ASN A 87 -8.54 25.41 40.32
N TYR A 88 -9.59 25.65 39.53
CA TYR A 88 -10.44 26.86 39.52
C TYR A 88 -11.54 26.70 38.44
N CYS A 89 -12.73 27.24 38.70
CA CYS A 89 -13.85 27.26 37.75
C CYS A 89 -13.53 28.14 36.53
N GLU A 90 -13.55 27.56 35.34
CA GLU A 90 -13.80 28.28 34.08
C GLU A 90 -14.67 27.38 33.19
N PHE A 91 -15.79 27.90 32.73
CA PHE A 91 -16.60 27.24 31.70
C PHE A 91 -15.73 27.08 30.45
N PRO A 92 -15.43 25.85 29.96
CA PRO A 92 -14.73 25.71 28.71
C PRO A 92 -15.68 26.11 27.60
N SER A 93 -15.18 26.95 26.70
CA SER A 93 -15.81 27.31 25.44
C SER A 93 -15.93 26.07 24.55
N THR A 94 -16.92 25.22 24.81
CA THR A 94 -17.19 23.93 24.15
C THR A 94 -17.55 24.05 22.66
N SER A 95 -17.77 25.26 22.15
CA SER A 95 -18.16 25.47 20.76
C SER A 95 -17.01 25.28 19.76
N ASN A 96 -15.76 25.51 20.16
CA ASN A 96 -14.63 25.47 19.22
C ASN A 96 -13.95 24.08 19.14
N GLU A 97 -13.86 23.34 20.24
CA GLU A 97 -13.31 21.97 20.23
C GLU A 97 -14.17 21.00 19.41
N MET A 98 -15.49 21.08 19.59
CA MET A 98 -16.45 20.27 18.82
C MET A 98 -16.39 20.58 17.31
N LEU A 99 -16.13 21.83 16.94
CA LEU A 99 -15.94 22.23 15.54
C LEU A 99 -14.67 21.62 14.95
N VAL A 100 -13.56 21.62 15.69
CA VAL A 100 -12.28 21.05 15.25
C VAL A 100 -12.38 19.53 15.09
N GLU A 101 -13.05 18.83 16.01
CA GLU A 101 -13.31 17.39 15.89
C GLU A 101 -14.18 17.07 14.67
N LEU A 102 -15.23 17.86 14.42
CA LEU A 102 -16.10 17.68 13.26
C LEU A 102 -15.34 17.91 11.93
N GLU A 103 -14.43 18.87 11.90
CA GLU A 103 -13.54 19.11 10.75
C GLU A 103 -12.55 17.96 10.54
N GLY A 104 -12.03 17.37 11.61
CA GLY A 104 -11.17 16.17 11.56
C GLY A 104 -11.92 14.98 10.97
N VAL A 105 -13.11 14.67 11.50
CA VAL A 105 -13.97 13.58 11.00
C VAL A 105 -14.33 13.80 9.53
N LYS A 106 -14.63 15.04 9.12
CA LYS A 106 -14.91 15.37 7.73
C LYS A 106 -13.71 15.09 6.83
N LEU A 107 -12.49 15.41 7.27
CA LEU A 107 -11.28 15.13 6.50
C LEU A 107 -11.06 13.62 6.36
N ASP A 108 -11.19 12.85 7.43
CA ASP A 108 -11.04 11.39 7.42
C ASP A 108 -12.06 10.72 6.51
N VAL A 109 -13.31 11.19 6.50
CA VAL A 109 -14.34 10.73 5.55
C VAL A 109 -13.91 11.00 4.13
N THR A 110 -13.39 12.19 3.81
CA THR A 110 -12.95 12.51 2.43
C THR A 110 -11.73 11.71 1.98
N ILE A 111 -10.80 11.39 2.90
CA ILE A 111 -9.66 10.51 2.62
C ILE A 111 -10.17 9.09 2.34
N THR A 112 -11.05 8.58 3.20
CA THR A 112 -11.64 7.25 3.05
C THR A 112 -12.42 7.13 1.74
N GLU A 113 -13.20 8.15 1.35
CA GLU A 113 -13.91 8.20 0.07
C GLU A 113 -12.96 8.15 -1.13
N LYS A 114 -11.81 8.84 -1.03
CA LYS A 114 -10.78 8.80 -2.07
C LYS A 114 -10.16 7.41 -2.16
N ASP A 115 -9.78 6.81 -1.03
CA ASP A 115 -9.18 5.48 -0.99
C ASP A 115 -10.14 4.41 -1.53
N ILE A 116 -11.44 4.50 -1.18
CA ILE A 116 -12.48 3.63 -1.75
C ILE A 116 -12.55 3.78 -3.27
N ARG A 117 -12.48 5.01 -3.78
CA ARG A 117 -12.52 5.28 -5.23
C ARG A 117 -11.31 4.72 -5.96
N ASP A 118 -10.12 4.93 -5.41
CA ASP A 118 -8.86 4.46 -6.00
C ASP A 118 -8.79 2.92 -5.95
N ASN A 119 -9.26 2.31 -4.87
CA ASN A 119 -9.41 0.85 -4.75
C ASN A 119 -10.41 0.30 -5.76
N LYS A 120 -11.58 0.95 -5.93
CA LYS A 120 -12.57 0.55 -6.93
C LYS A 120 -12.01 0.60 -8.35
N HIS A 121 -11.20 1.62 -8.66
CA HIS A 121 -10.52 1.69 -9.96
C HIS A 121 -9.49 0.57 -10.13
N SER A 122 -8.72 0.27 -9.09
CA SER A 122 -7.73 -0.81 -9.09
C SER A 122 -8.36 -2.19 -9.28
N ILE A 123 -9.48 -2.47 -8.58
CA ILE A 123 -10.25 -3.71 -8.74
C ILE A 123 -10.70 -3.88 -10.19
N LYS A 124 -11.25 -2.82 -10.81
CA LYS A 124 -11.67 -2.87 -12.20
C LYS A 124 -10.53 -3.23 -13.16
N ASN A 125 -9.33 -2.67 -12.93
CA ASN A 125 -8.17 -3.01 -13.76
C ASN A 125 -7.75 -4.48 -13.62
N VAL A 126 -7.92 -5.06 -12.43
CA VAL A 126 -7.67 -6.49 -12.19
C VAL A 126 -8.72 -7.35 -12.88
N GLU A 127 -10.00 -6.98 -12.82
CA GLU A 127 -11.09 -7.64 -13.55
C GLU A 127 -10.82 -7.64 -15.06
N ASP A 128 -10.48 -6.49 -15.64
CA ASP A 128 -10.13 -6.36 -17.06
C ASP A 128 -8.91 -7.23 -17.45
N CYS A 129 -7.97 -7.44 -16.52
CA CYS A 129 -6.82 -8.31 -16.73
C CYS A 129 -7.22 -9.79 -16.70
N LEU A 130 -8.05 -10.18 -15.74
CA LEU A 130 -8.57 -11.53 -15.61
C LEU A 130 -9.38 -11.93 -16.86
N ASP A 131 -10.24 -11.06 -17.37
CA ASP A 131 -11.02 -11.31 -18.58
C ASP A 131 -10.11 -11.59 -19.80
N LYS A 132 -9.00 -10.86 -19.93
CA LYS A 132 -8.00 -11.11 -20.99
C LYS A 132 -7.31 -12.46 -20.82
N VAL A 133 -6.98 -12.86 -19.59
CA VAL A 133 -6.36 -14.16 -19.30
C VAL A 133 -7.33 -15.30 -19.62
N VAL A 134 -8.58 -15.19 -19.17
CA VAL A 134 -9.66 -16.15 -19.47
C VAL A 134 -9.86 -16.29 -20.98
N GLY A 135 -9.89 -15.17 -21.71
CA GLY A 135 -9.97 -15.18 -23.17
C GLY A 135 -8.83 -15.95 -23.83
N LYS A 136 -7.58 -15.74 -23.39
CA LYS A 136 -6.41 -16.49 -23.90
C LYS A 136 -6.48 -17.98 -23.58
N LEU A 137 -6.90 -18.34 -22.36
CA LEU A 137 -7.07 -19.74 -21.96
C LEU A 137 -8.12 -20.45 -22.82
N ASN A 138 -9.23 -19.77 -23.14
CA ASN A 138 -10.25 -20.32 -24.03
C ASN A 138 -9.71 -20.60 -25.43
N ILE A 139 -8.89 -19.70 -25.99
CA ILE A 139 -8.24 -19.92 -27.29
C ILE A 139 -7.30 -21.13 -27.24
N ILE A 140 -6.49 -21.24 -26.18
CA ILE A 140 -5.57 -22.37 -26.00
C ILE A 140 -6.35 -23.68 -25.91
N ASN A 141 -7.44 -23.72 -25.14
CA ASN A 141 -8.29 -24.90 -25.02
C ASN A 141 -8.89 -25.31 -26.38
N GLN A 142 -9.38 -24.36 -27.18
CA GLN A 142 -9.87 -24.63 -28.53
C GLN A 142 -8.79 -25.22 -29.43
N GLN A 143 -7.55 -24.71 -29.35
CA GLN A 143 -6.43 -25.27 -30.12
C GLN A 143 -6.10 -26.71 -29.68
N PHE A 144 -6.16 -27.00 -28.37
CA PHE A 144 -5.99 -28.35 -27.87
C PHE A 144 -7.09 -29.31 -28.34
N ASP A 145 -8.33 -28.84 -28.41
CA ASP A 145 -9.44 -29.65 -28.94
C ASP A 145 -9.26 -29.97 -30.43
N VAL A 146 -8.81 -29.00 -31.23
CA VAL A 146 -8.47 -29.22 -32.65
C VAL A 146 -7.33 -30.23 -32.79
N PHE A 147 -6.22 -30.01 -32.06
CA PHE A 147 -5.08 -30.94 -32.06
C PHE A 147 -5.49 -32.36 -31.65
N ARG A 148 -6.34 -32.49 -30.64
CA ARG A 148 -6.88 -33.78 -30.19
C ARG A 148 -7.68 -34.46 -31.29
N ALA A 149 -8.54 -33.73 -31.98
CA ALA A 149 -9.34 -34.27 -33.08
C ALA A 149 -8.44 -34.76 -34.24
N GLU A 150 -7.45 -33.95 -34.64
CA GLU A 150 -6.47 -34.33 -35.66
C GLU A 150 -5.66 -35.57 -35.26
N PHE A 151 -5.22 -35.64 -34.00
CA PHE A 151 -4.49 -36.80 -33.49
C PHE A 151 -5.33 -38.09 -33.54
N GLN A 152 -6.61 -38.03 -33.19
CA GLN A 152 -7.52 -39.18 -33.28
C GLN A 152 -7.74 -39.63 -34.73
N LEU A 153 -7.86 -38.69 -35.67
CA LEU A 153 -7.97 -39.01 -37.10
C LEU A 153 -6.72 -39.74 -37.61
N LEU A 154 -5.53 -39.23 -37.27
CA LEU A 154 -4.26 -39.86 -37.64
C LEU A 154 -4.12 -41.28 -37.05
N LYS A 155 -4.51 -41.45 -35.78
CA LYS A 155 -4.53 -42.77 -35.13
C LYS A 155 -5.46 -43.77 -35.82
N ASN A 156 -6.57 -43.31 -36.38
CA ASN A 156 -7.55 -44.17 -37.06
C ASN A 156 -7.17 -44.48 -38.52
N GLN A 157 -6.45 -43.58 -39.21
CA GLN A 157 -6.06 -43.76 -40.61
C GLN A 157 -4.84 -44.64 -40.82
N HIS A 158 -3.94 -44.67 -39.83
CA HIS A 158 -2.76 -45.50 -39.90
C HIS A 158 -2.78 -46.52 -38.77
N THR A 159 -2.58 -47.80 -39.09
CA THR A 159 -2.19 -48.83 -38.12
C THR A 159 -0.75 -48.56 -37.67
N ILE A 160 -0.51 -47.41 -37.06
CA ILE A 160 0.80 -47.06 -36.51
C ILE A 160 0.94 -47.91 -35.25
N GLN A 161 1.83 -48.90 -35.32
CA GLN A 161 2.35 -49.53 -34.10
C GLN A 161 3.13 -48.48 -33.33
N TYR A 162 2.43 -47.72 -32.50
CA TYR A 162 3.07 -46.86 -31.53
C TYR A 162 3.80 -47.73 -30.51
N SER A 163 5.00 -47.30 -30.13
CA SER A 163 5.69 -47.85 -28.97
C SER A 163 4.74 -47.76 -27.76
N PRO A 164 4.63 -48.80 -26.91
CA PRO A 164 3.79 -48.78 -25.71
C PRO A 164 4.02 -47.54 -24.83
N LYS A 165 5.26 -47.03 -24.78
CA LYS A 165 5.62 -45.81 -24.04
C LYS A 165 4.97 -44.55 -24.62
N ALA A 166 4.83 -44.44 -25.94
CA ALA A 166 4.20 -43.27 -26.57
C ALA A 166 2.69 -43.22 -26.25
N VAL A 167 2.04 -44.39 -26.18
CA VAL A 167 0.63 -44.50 -25.78
C VAL A 167 0.47 -44.16 -24.30
N GLU A 168 1.39 -44.62 -23.46
CA GLU A 168 1.40 -44.32 -22.02
C GLU A 168 1.57 -42.82 -21.74
N TYR A 169 2.50 -42.13 -22.43
CA TYR A 169 2.66 -40.69 -22.31
C TYR A 169 1.45 -39.90 -22.83
N SER A 170 0.80 -40.34 -23.91
CA SER A 170 -0.44 -39.68 -24.36
C SER A 170 -1.55 -39.83 -23.33
N ASN A 171 -1.70 -41.03 -22.76
CA ASN A 171 -2.72 -41.30 -21.75
C ASN A 171 -2.47 -40.49 -20.48
N LEU A 172 -1.23 -40.42 -19.99
CA LEU A 172 -0.85 -39.58 -18.85
C LEU A 172 -1.12 -38.10 -19.11
N PHE A 173 -0.80 -37.59 -20.31
CA PHE A 173 -1.11 -36.22 -20.68
C PHE A 173 -2.62 -35.94 -20.64
N PHE A 174 -3.45 -36.84 -21.15
CA PHE A 174 -4.91 -36.66 -21.11
C PHE A 174 -5.53 -36.90 -19.73
N GLN A 175 -4.89 -37.68 -18.86
CA GLN A 175 -5.38 -38.01 -17.51
C GLN A 175 -5.06 -36.95 -16.46
N TYR A 176 -4.02 -36.13 -16.67
CA TYR A 176 -3.62 -35.06 -15.74
C TYR A 176 -4.27 -33.69 -16.05
N TYR A 177 -4.84 -33.52 -17.24
CA TYR A 177 -5.45 -32.26 -17.69
C TYR A 177 -6.99 -32.31 -17.73
N TYR A 178 -7.59 -33.35 -17.15
CA TYR A 178 -9.02 -33.51 -16.84
C TYR A 178 -9.19 -33.98 -15.41
#